data_AF-A0A0C2YK96-F1
#
_entry.id   AF-A0A0C2YK96-F1
#
_cell.length_a   1.000
_cell.length_b   1.000
_cell.length_c   1.000
_cell.angle_alpha   90.00
_cell.angle_beta   90.00
_cell.angle_gamma   90.00
#
_symmetry.space_group_name_H-M   'P 1'
#
loop_
_entity.id
_entity.type
_entity.pdbx_description
1 polymer ?
#
loop_
_entity_poly.entity_id
_entity_poly.type
_entity_poly.pdbx_seq_one_letter_code
_entity_poly.pdbx_strand_id
1 'polypeptide(L)'
;MTSDAEKIEAFEDYLAGGSAVEEWYDSLPASKCYGWDKFREAFKMRWPPIQCAVKTTRDYEKELLELELAEDSISTIKMKSRVQAWMHVIWVEEALSLTKLAKIEKSSVLIWQVRERLLEVVRDLLDEEHLDWEYFTVAVKTLSTVKLKEGRVKMEKKKRDEEVMERRVRASIADITGHMQCTTILQTTTQCTPQPVNTISSTGTCFATQQQQHQWVYNPLELVTEAQKEALCRIINHYEHHLQTAAGQQAHQAQVAQWFMQHGEQTRITESTPYPLMPGMVSICSGKCFKCGTHGHGSKDCPVPPRDMARLNGKEGAWHAICNRILGPYNRNNMTEIRLIVLDEGNGNGSS
;
A
#
# COMPACT_ATOMS: atom_id res chain seq x y z
N MET A 1 -23.85 -11.21 -23.80
CA MET A 1 -24.19 -10.18 -22.79
C MET A 1 -24.75 -10.88 -21.57
N THR A 2 -24.19 -10.65 -20.38
CA THR A 2 -24.70 -11.18 -19.10
C THR A 2 -26.02 -10.48 -18.76
N SER A 3 -27.05 -11.24 -18.41
CA SER A 3 -28.36 -10.69 -18.08
C SER A 3 -28.29 -9.86 -16.79
N ASP A 4 -29.25 -8.96 -16.59
CA ASP A 4 -29.28 -8.16 -15.36
C ASP A 4 -29.59 -9.03 -14.13
N ALA A 5 -30.35 -10.11 -14.30
CA ALA A 5 -30.58 -11.10 -13.26
C ALA A 5 -29.28 -11.80 -12.85
N GLU A 6 -28.48 -12.25 -13.83
CA GLU A 6 -27.17 -12.90 -13.58
C GLU A 6 -26.19 -11.95 -12.86
N LYS A 7 -26.25 -10.63 -13.11
CA LYS A 7 -25.39 -9.65 -12.41
C LYS A 7 -25.83 -9.42 -10.97
N ILE A 8 -27.13 -9.42 -10.71
CA ILE A 8 -27.69 -9.24 -9.35
C ILE A 8 -27.41 -10.49 -8.53
N GLU A 9 -27.64 -11.69 -9.08
CA GLU A 9 -27.30 -12.96 -8.44
C GLU A 9 -25.80 -13.06 -8.14
N ALA A 10 -24.95 -12.73 -9.11
CA ALA A 10 -23.51 -12.71 -8.90
C ALA A 10 -23.05 -11.68 -7.85
N PHE A 11 -23.85 -10.64 -7.54
CA PHE A 11 -23.51 -9.66 -6.51
C PHE A 11 -23.57 -10.27 -5.10
N GLU A 12 -24.45 -11.23 -4.87
CA GLU A 12 -24.60 -11.94 -3.59
C GLU A 12 -23.28 -12.61 -3.17
N ASP A 13 -22.59 -13.24 -4.11
CA ASP A 13 -21.29 -13.90 -3.89
C ASP A 13 -20.18 -12.94 -3.40
N TYR A 14 -20.36 -11.62 -3.55
CA TYR A 14 -19.39 -10.61 -3.07
C TYR A 14 -19.74 -10.05 -1.69
N LEU A 15 -20.88 -10.41 -1.11
CA LEU A 15 -21.30 -9.95 0.20
C LEU A 15 -20.59 -10.74 1.30
N ALA A 16 -20.24 -10.07 2.40
CA ALA A 16 -19.83 -10.77 3.62
C ALA A 16 -21.06 -11.40 4.28
N GLY A 17 -20.92 -12.65 4.74
CA GLY A 17 -21.91 -13.29 5.60
C GLY A 17 -22.12 -12.49 6.90
N GLY A 18 -23.37 -12.34 7.33
CA GLY A 18 -23.81 -11.53 8.46
C GLY A 18 -23.65 -10.02 8.28
N SER A 19 -23.34 -9.53 7.06
CA SER A 19 -23.13 -8.10 6.86
C SER A 19 -24.44 -7.35 6.70
N ALA A 20 -24.46 -6.07 7.10
CA ALA A 20 -25.62 -5.19 6.89
C ALA A 20 -26.01 -5.02 5.40
N VAL A 21 -25.09 -5.34 4.48
CA VAL A 21 -25.35 -5.34 3.03
C VAL A 21 -26.06 -6.61 2.59
N GLU A 22 -25.72 -7.76 3.18
CA GLU A 22 -26.41 -9.03 2.97
C GLU A 22 -27.84 -8.99 3.51
N GLU A 23 -28.03 -8.56 4.77
CA GLU A 23 -29.37 -8.42 5.36
C GLU A 23 -30.28 -7.51 4.51
N TRP A 24 -29.71 -6.43 3.95
CA TRP A 24 -30.44 -5.57 3.03
C TRP A 24 -30.76 -6.27 1.72
N TYR A 25 -29.80 -6.96 1.12
CA TYR A 25 -29.97 -7.70 -0.12
C TYR A 25 -31.08 -8.76 0.02
N ASP A 26 -31.08 -9.51 1.12
CA ASP A 26 -32.10 -10.52 1.45
C ASP A 26 -33.47 -9.90 1.72
N SER A 27 -33.52 -8.66 2.22
CA SER A 27 -34.76 -7.91 2.44
C SER A 27 -35.35 -7.30 1.16
N LEU A 28 -34.66 -7.38 0.01
CA LEU A 28 -35.15 -6.82 -1.23
C LEU A 28 -36.36 -7.63 -1.74
N PRO A 29 -37.52 -6.98 -1.99
CA PRO A 29 -38.64 -7.68 -2.58
C PRO A 29 -38.30 -8.08 -4.02
N ALA A 30 -38.77 -9.26 -4.44
CA ALA A 30 -38.58 -9.77 -5.81
C ALA A 30 -38.99 -8.76 -6.91
N SER A 31 -39.86 -7.79 -6.58
CA SER A 31 -40.32 -6.72 -7.46
C SER A 31 -39.32 -5.56 -7.68
N LYS A 32 -38.20 -5.48 -6.94
CA LYS A 32 -37.13 -4.50 -7.20
C LYS A 32 -35.95 -5.05 -8.01
N CYS A 33 -36.00 -6.32 -8.41
CA CYS A 33 -34.97 -7.00 -9.20
C CYS A 33 -35.15 -6.91 -10.73
N TYR A 34 -35.94 -5.97 -11.26
CA TYR A 34 -36.22 -5.87 -12.70
C TYR A 34 -35.15 -5.14 -13.53
N GLY A 35 -33.97 -4.86 -12.97
CA GLY A 35 -32.88 -4.26 -13.75
C GLY A 35 -31.69 -3.82 -12.91
N TRP A 36 -30.50 -3.94 -13.48
CA TRP A 36 -29.24 -3.61 -12.82
C TRP A 36 -29.17 -2.13 -12.38
N ASP A 37 -29.82 -1.24 -13.14
CA ASP A 37 -29.85 0.20 -12.82
C ASP A 37 -30.63 0.51 -11.54
N LYS A 38 -31.81 -0.09 -11.38
CA LYS A 38 -32.64 0.10 -10.17
C LYS A 38 -31.98 -0.50 -8.94
N PHE A 39 -31.32 -1.66 -9.12
CA PHE A 39 -30.52 -2.28 -8.06
C PHE A 39 -29.39 -1.35 -7.61
N ARG A 40 -28.62 -0.78 -8.56
CA ARG A 40 -27.55 0.18 -8.25
C ARG A 40 -28.06 1.45 -7.58
N GLU A 41 -29.22 1.95 -7.98
CA GLU A 41 -29.84 3.13 -7.37
C GLU A 41 -30.24 2.86 -5.92
N ALA A 42 -30.93 1.74 -5.66
CA ALA A 42 -31.30 1.34 -4.30
C ALA A 42 -30.07 1.13 -3.41
N PHE A 43 -29.01 0.51 -3.95
CA PHE A 43 -27.73 0.34 -3.26
C PHE A 43 -27.11 1.69 -2.89
N LYS A 44 -27.00 2.63 -3.83
CA LYS A 44 -26.44 3.97 -3.60
C LYS A 44 -27.31 4.82 -2.67
N MET A 45 -28.61 4.60 -2.62
CA MET A 45 -29.50 5.28 -1.69
C MET A 45 -29.26 4.81 -0.25
N ARG A 46 -29.03 3.50 -0.06
CA ARG A 46 -28.78 2.90 1.26
C ARG A 46 -27.36 3.12 1.75
N TRP A 47 -26.37 3.05 0.85
CA TRP A 47 -24.98 3.44 1.08
C TRP A 47 -24.59 4.54 0.11
N PRO A 48 -24.89 5.81 0.46
CA PRO A 48 -24.40 6.94 -0.30
C PRO A 48 -22.88 6.82 -0.46
N PRO A 49 -22.34 7.02 -1.68
CA PRO A 49 -20.90 7.04 -1.85
C PRO A 49 -20.34 8.11 -0.93
N ILE A 50 -19.47 7.69 0.00
CA ILE A 50 -18.71 8.62 0.82
C ILE A 50 -18.00 9.54 -0.15
N GLN A 51 -18.29 10.82 -0.10
CA GLN A 51 -17.56 11.82 -0.88
C GLN A 51 -16.10 11.70 -0.44
N CYS A 52 -15.24 11.10 -1.27
CA CYS A 52 -13.81 11.18 -1.06
C CYS A 52 -13.49 12.66 -0.88
N ALA A 53 -12.82 13.04 0.20
CA ALA A 53 -12.30 14.39 0.34
C ALA A 53 -11.47 14.67 -0.92
N VAL A 54 -12.00 15.49 -1.82
CA VAL A 54 -11.32 15.87 -3.05
C VAL A 54 -10.21 16.78 -2.59
N LYS A 55 -8.99 16.24 -2.51
CA LYS A 55 -7.80 17.04 -2.29
C LYS A 55 -7.81 18.17 -3.29
N THR A 56 -7.73 19.39 -2.78
CA THR A 56 -7.67 20.60 -3.60
C THR A 56 -6.29 20.70 -4.25
N THR A 57 -6.15 21.56 -5.27
CA THR A 57 -4.84 21.90 -5.83
C THR A 57 -3.83 22.27 -4.74
N ARG A 58 -4.26 23.05 -3.74
CA ARG A 58 -3.42 23.48 -2.61
C ARG A 58 -2.96 22.31 -1.73
N ASP A 59 -3.78 21.27 -1.60
CA ASP A 59 -3.39 20.08 -0.83
C ASP A 59 -2.30 19.30 -1.56
N TYR A 60 -2.38 19.19 -2.89
CA TYR A 60 -1.32 18.60 -3.71
C TYR A 60 -0.04 19.43 -3.73
N GLU A 61 -0.13 20.75 -3.75
CA GLU A 61 1.02 21.65 -3.60
C GLU A 61 1.70 21.47 -2.24
N LYS A 62 0.91 21.31 -1.17
CA LYS A 62 1.43 21.04 0.17
C LYS A 62 2.14 19.68 0.23
N GLU A 63 1.54 18.64 -0.33
CA GLU A 63 2.15 17.31 -0.44
C GLU A 63 3.45 17.33 -1.26
N LEU A 64 3.49 18.13 -2.32
CA LEU A 64 4.70 18.31 -3.13
C LEU A 64 5.84 18.95 -2.33
N LEU A 65 5.53 19.92 -1.46
CA LEU A 65 6.52 20.53 -0.58
C LEU A 65 6.98 19.57 0.53
N GLU A 66 6.08 18.73 1.04
CA GLU A 66 6.38 17.70 2.05
C GLU A 66 7.12 16.48 1.47
N LEU A 67 7.22 16.36 0.14
CA LEU A 67 7.87 15.23 -0.52
C LEU A 67 9.40 15.31 -0.37
N GLU A 68 9.94 14.59 0.61
CA GLU A 68 11.37 14.57 0.89
C GLU A 68 12.12 13.43 0.20
N LEU A 69 13.35 13.73 -0.22
CA LEU A 69 14.31 12.73 -0.66
C LEU A 69 15.29 12.46 0.49
N ALA A 70 15.09 11.34 1.20
CA ALA A 70 15.92 10.98 2.35
C ALA A 70 17.41 10.81 1.99
N GLU A 71 18.29 11.27 2.87
CA GLU A 71 19.75 11.31 2.69
C GLU A 71 20.38 9.93 2.50
N ASP A 72 19.97 9.00 3.36
CA ASP A 72 20.36 7.60 3.32
C ASP A 72 19.93 6.90 2.01
N SER A 73 18.86 7.40 1.40
CA SER A 73 18.18 6.78 0.28
C SER A 73 18.71 7.23 -1.08
N ILE A 74 19.49 8.32 -1.18
CA ILE A 74 19.99 8.88 -2.46
C ILE A 74 20.50 7.85 -3.50
N SER A 75 21.72 7.33 -3.52
CA SER A 75 22.17 6.46 -4.62
C SER A 75 21.81 5.01 -4.34
N THR A 76 20.56 4.77 -3.96
CA THR A 76 20.02 3.44 -3.69
C THR A 76 18.96 3.09 -4.74
N ILE A 77 18.87 1.80 -5.06
CA ILE A 77 17.87 1.26 -5.97
C ILE A 77 16.74 0.70 -5.11
N LYS A 78 15.50 1.12 -5.38
CA LYS A 78 14.31 0.50 -4.79
C LYS A 78 13.42 -0.09 -5.87
N MET A 79 12.62 -1.05 -5.44
CA MET A 79 11.60 -1.68 -6.27
C MET A 79 10.32 -0.84 -6.17
N LYS A 80 9.90 -0.19 -7.27
CA LYS A 80 8.59 0.47 -7.39
C LYS A 80 7.86 -0.15 -8.56
N SER A 81 6.65 -0.67 -8.32
CA SER A 81 5.81 -1.31 -9.36
C SER A 81 6.53 -2.41 -10.16
N ARG A 82 7.34 -3.24 -9.49
CA ARG A 82 8.15 -4.32 -10.09
C ARG A 82 9.33 -3.86 -10.97
N VAL A 83 9.64 -2.57 -10.97
CA VAL A 83 10.80 -2.00 -11.66
C VAL A 83 11.80 -1.55 -10.61
N GLN A 84 13.06 -1.96 -10.79
CA GLN A 84 14.18 -1.43 -10.02
C GLN A 84 14.56 -0.07 -10.60
N ALA A 85 14.41 0.98 -9.79
CA ALA A 85 14.78 2.33 -10.17
C ALA A 85 15.53 3.02 -9.04
N TRP A 86 16.37 3.98 -9.39
CA TRP A 86 17.07 4.80 -8.40
C TRP A 86 16.06 5.63 -7.61
N MET A 87 16.34 5.86 -6.32
CA MET A 87 15.43 6.59 -5.44
C MET A 87 15.13 8.01 -5.91
N HIS A 88 16.11 8.73 -6.48
CA HIS A 88 15.88 10.06 -7.04
C HIS A 88 14.95 10.01 -8.27
N VAL A 89 15.00 8.94 -9.07
CA VAL A 89 14.05 8.71 -10.18
C VAL A 89 12.65 8.39 -9.65
N ILE A 90 12.55 7.57 -8.61
CA ILE A 90 11.27 7.24 -7.98
C ILE A 90 10.60 8.48 -7.37
N TRP A 91 11.39 9.29 -6.67
CA TRP A 91 10.97 10.54 -6.04
C TRP A 91 10.48 11.53 -7.10
N VAL A 92 11.20 11.69 -8.20
CA VAL A 92 10.86 12.70 -9.19
C VAL A 92 9.64 12.34 -10.03
N GLU A 93 9.37 11.05 -10.26
CA GLU A 93 8.09 10.59 -10.84
C GLU A 93 6.91 10.89 -9.90
N GLU A 94 7.14 10.82 -8.60
CA GLU A 94 6.13 11.15 -7.60
C GLU A 94 5.86 12.66 -7.56
N ALA A 95 6.92 13.47 -7.53
CA ALA A 95 6.84 14.92 -7.68
C ALA A 95 6.09 15.33 -8.96
N LEU A 96 6.41 14.72 -10.10
CA LEU A 96 5.73 14.99 -11.37
C LEU A 96 4.26 14.57 -11.36
N SER A 97 3.89 13.52 -10.61
CA SER A 97 2.49 13.12 -10.48
C SER A 97 1.71 14.13 -9.62
N LEU A 98 2.30 14.64 -8.54
CA LEU A 98 1.72 15.69 -7.71
C LEU A 98 1.56 17.01 -8.47
N THR A 99 2.51 17.38 -9.32
CA THR A 99 2.43 18.63 -10.11
C THR A 99 1.33 18.56 -11.16
N LYS A 100 1.14 17.40 -11.79
CA LYS A 100 0.00 17.15 -12.70
C LYS A 100 -1.34 17.20 -11.97
N LEU A 101 -1.42 16.68 -10.75
CA LEU A 101 -2.62 16.75 -9.92
C LEU A 101 -2.92 18.19 -9.47
N ALA A 102 -1.88 18.97 -9.18
CA ALA A 102 -1.97 20.40 -8.88
C ALA A 102 -2.18 21.29 -10.14
N LYS A 103 -1.97 20.76 -11.35
CA LYS A 103 -2.03 21.47 -12.64
C LYS A 103 -0.97 22.57 -12.79
N ILE A 104 0.22 22.33 -12.26
CA ILE A 104 1.35 23.26 -12.32
C ILE A 104 2.51 22.72 -13.17
N GLU A 105 2.33 21.61 -13.87
CA GLU A 105 3.41 20.88 -14.55
C GLU A 105 4.13 21.68 -15.63
N LYS A 106 3.43 22.62 -16.29
CA LYS A 106 3.99 23.52 -17.31
C LYS A 106 4.49 24.86 -16.75
N SER A 107 4.63 24.95 -15.44
CA SER A 107 5.06 26.17 -14.75
C SER A 107 6.31 25.93 -13.92
N SER A 108 7.03 27.01 -13.57
CA SER A 108 8.15 26.98 -12.64
C SER A 108 7.72 27.11 -11.17
N VAL A 109 6.41 27.13 -10.90
CA VAL A 109 5.83 27.34 -9.58
C VAL A 109 6.30 26.24 -8.63
N LEU A 110 6.77 26.62 -7.44
CA LEU A 110 7.33 25.77 -6.38
C LEU A 110 8.64 25.04 -6.69
N ILE A 111 9.21 25.11 -7.92
CA ILE A 111 10.46 24.42 -8.24
C ILE A 111 11.59 24.87 -7.32
N TRP A 112 11.74 26.18 -7.13
CA TRP A 112 12.77 26.74 -6.26
C TRP A 112 12.62 26.25 -4.81
N GLN A 113 11.39 26.23 -4.28
CA GLN A 113 11.12 25.78 -2.91
C GLN A 113 11.40 24.28 -2.72
N VAL A 114 11.04 23.45 -3.70
CA VAL A 114 11.38 22.02 -3.67
C VAL A 114 12.88 21.81 -3.81
N ARG A 115 13.56 22.60 -4.66
CA ARG A 115 15.02 22.55 -4.81
C ARG A 115 15.74 22.89 -3.51
N GLU A 116 15.28 23.88 -2.74
CA GLU A 116 15.89 24.20 -1.44
C GLU A 116 15.82 23.05 -0.43
N ARG A 117 14.78 22.22 -0.51
CA ARG A 117 14.60 21.04 0.35
C ARG A 117 15.39 19.82 -0.11
N LEU A 118 15.93 19.85 -1.33
CA LEU A 118 16.82 18.80 -1.79
C LEU A 118 18.16 18.86 -1.09
N LEU A 119 18.79 17.70 -0.96
CA LEU A 119 20.12 17.57 -0.37
C LEU A 119 21.15 18.32 -1.20
N GLU A 120 22.14 18.91 -0.51
CA GLU A 120 23.17 19.77 -1.11
C GLU A 120 23.83 19.11 -2.33
N VAL A 121 24.16 17.81 -2.22
CA VAL A 121 24.74 17.01 -3.30
C VAL A 121 23.87 16.94 -4.56
N VAL A 122 22.55 16.93 -4.41
CA VAL A 122 21.62 16.91 -5.55
C VAL A 122 21.49 18.31 -6.13
N ARG A 123 21.39 19.33 -5.28
CA ARG A 123 21.29 20.74 -5.70
C ARG A 123 22.52 21.21 -6.49
N ASP A 124 23.72 20.82 -6.06
CA ASP A 124 24.99 21.17 -6.70
C ASP A 124 25.15 20.58 -8.11
N LEU A 125 24.41 19.52 -8.40
CA LEU A 125 24.42 18.85 -9.70
C LEU A 125 23.30 19.30 -10.63
N LEU A 126 22.37 20.13 -10.13
CA LEU A 126 21.26 20.69 -10.91
C LEU A 126 21.55 22.13 -11.28
N ASP A 127 21.16 22.50 -12.50
CA ASP A 127 21.21 23.89 -12.95
C ASP A 127 20.35 24.81 -12.06
N GLU A 128 20.64 26.11 -12.05
CA GLU A 128 19.92 27.06 -11.19
C GLU A 128 18.50 27.36 -11.69
N GLU A 129 18.31 27.36 -13.00
CA GLU A 129 17.05 27.75 -13.64
C GLU A 129 16.41 26.56 -14.36
N HIS A 130 15.12 26.36 -14.10
CA HIS A 130 14.31 25.37 -14.80
C HIS A 130 13.00 26.01 -15.24
N LEU A 131 12.68 25.86 -16.54
CA LEU A 131 11.49 26.45 -17.17
C LEU A 131 10.18 25.90 -16.58
N ASP A 132 10.11 24.59 -16.40
CA ASP A 132 8.94 23.90 -15.88
C ASP A 132 9.32 22.60 -15.15
N TRP A 133 8.30 21.93 -14.61
CA TRP A 133 8.48 20.68 -13.88
C TRP A 133 8.95 19.53 -14.77
N GLU A 134 8.62 19.51 -16.06
CA GLU A 134 9.10 18.46 -16.96
C GLU A 134 10.61 18.58 -17.16
N TYR A 135 11.11 19.79 -17.42
CA TYR A 135 12.55 20.05 -17.52
C TYR A 135 13.28 19.74 -16.21
N PHE A 136 12.76 20.20 -15.08
CA PHE A 136 13.33 19.90 -13.77
C PHE A 136 13.38 18.39 -13.49
N THR A 137 12.28 17.68 -13.77
CA THR A 137 12.22 16.24 -13.49
C THR A 137 13.17 15.44 -14.38
N VAL A 138 13.33 15.83 -15.65
CA VAL A 138 14.32 15.22 -16.55
C VAL A 138 15.74 15.46 -16.04
N ALA A 139 16.08 16.69 -15.64
CA ALA A 139 17.40 17.01 -15.11
C ALA A 139 17.76 16.09 -13.92
N VAL A 140 16.83 15.95 -12.96
CA VAL A 140 16.99 15.07 -11.80
C VAL A 140 17.14 13.59 -12.20
N LYS A 141 16.37 13.09 -13.18
CA LYS A 141 16.48 11.69 -13.66
C LYS A 141 17.84 11.40 -14.30
N THR A 142 18.42 12.41 -14.95
CA THR A 142 19.69 12.29 -15.68
C THR A 142 20.93 12.54 -14.83
N LEU A 143 20.77 12.81 -13.54
CA LEU A 143 21.88 13.05 -12.63
C LEU A 143 22.89 11.89 -12.61
N SER A 144 24.17 12.25 -12.57
CA SER A 144 25.25 11.26 -12.53
C SER A 144 25.22 10.49 -11.21
N THR A 145 24.90 9.21 -11.28
CA THR A 145 24.91 8.30 -10.13
C THR A 145 26.29 8.17 -9.48
N VAL A 146 27.36 8.33 -10.26
CA VAL A 146 28.75 8.36 -9.78
C VAL A 146 28.97 9.58 -8.90
N LYS A 147 28.64 10.78 -9.39
CA LYS A 147 28.77 12.03 -8.61
C LYS A 147 27.88 12.04 -7.37
N LEU A 148 26.67 11.46 -7.45
CA LEU A 148 25.78 11.32 -6.30
C LEU A 148 26.38 10.40 -5.22
N LYS A 149 27.05 9.30 -5.60
CA LYS A 149 27.76 8.42 -4.66
C LYS A 149 28.97 9.12 -4.03
N GLU A 150 29.77 9.82 -4.83
CA GLU A 150 30.91 10.61 -4.34
C GLU A 150 30.48 11.70 -3.37
N GLY A 151 29.42 12.44 -3.71
CA GLY A 151 28.84 13.46 -2.86
C GLY A 151 28.31 12.90 -1.54
N ARG A 152 27.68 11.72 -1.54
CA ARG A 152 27.28 11.02 -0.30
C ARG A 152 28.48 10.74 0.59
N VAL A 153 29.55 10.16 0.04
CA VAL A 153 30.78 9.87 0.81
C VAL A 153 31.36 11.16 1.41
N LYS A 154 31.32 12.27 0.67
CA LYS A 154 31.76 13.58 1.15
C LYS A 154 30.88 14.10 2.29
N MET A 155 29.55 13.96 2.20
CA MET A 155 28.64 14.35 3.29
C MET A 155 28.83 13.49 4.55
N GLU A 156 28.95 12.17 4.41
CA GLU A 156 29.20 11.26 5.53
C GLU A 156 30.53 11.58 6.23
N LYS A 157 31.57 11.92 5.46
CA LYS A 157 32.85 12.37 6.01
C LYS A 157 32.71 13.70 6.76
N LYS A 158 32.04 14.70 6.16
CA LYS A 158 31.79 16.01 6.79
C LYS A 158 31.04 15.84 8.11
N LYS A 159 29.99 15.00 8.14
CA LYS A 159 29.24 14.67 9.36
C LYS A 159 30.12 14.03 10.43
N ARG A 160 30.98 13.09 10.05
CA ARG A 160 31.93 12.47 11.00
C ARG A 160 32.92 13.47 11.57
N ASP A 161 33.46 14.34 10.73
CA ASP A 161 34.41 15.37 11.15
C ASP A 161 33.74 16.39 12.09
N GLU A 162 32.49 16.75 11.82
CA GLU A 162 31.66 17.62 12.66
C GLU A 162 31.34 16.97 14.03
N GLU A 163 30.95 15.69 14.06
CA GLU A 163 30.75 14.95 15.32
C GLU A 163 32.03 14.85 16.15
N VAL A 164 33.20 14.70 15.50
CA VAL A 164 34.51 14.70 16.19
C VAL A 164 34.79 16.09 16.76
N MET A 165 34.52 17.15 16.00
CA MET A 165 34.70 18.53 16.45
C MET A 165 33.77 18.84 17.64
N GLU A 166 32.50 18.48 17.55
CA GLU A 166 31.52 18.68 18.62
C GLU A 166 31.93 17.92 19.90
N ARG A 167 32.41 16.68 19.77
CA ARG A 167 32.97 15.92 20.89
C ARG A 167 34.16 16.62 21.54
N ARG A 168 35.07 17.20 20.75
CA ARG A 168 36.21 17.98 21.26
C ARG A 168 35.76 19.24 22.00
N VAL A 169 34.82 20.00 21.43
CA VAL A 169 34.25 21.20 22.07
C VAL A 169 33.59 20.81 23.39
N ARG A 170 32.77 19.76 23.41
CA ARG A 170 32.08 19.28 24.60
C ARG A 170 33.06 18.85 25.70
N ALA A 171 34.12 18.13 25.35
CA ALA A 171 35.16 17.74 26.29
C ALA A 171 35.89 18.96 26.88
N SER A 172 36.21 19.95 26.05
CA SER A 172 36.86 21.19 26.52
C SER A 172 35.96 22.00 27.45
N ILE A 173 34.66 22.10 27.16
CA ILE A 173 33.68 22.75 28.04
C ILE A 173 33.59 22.02 29.40
N ALA A 174 33.58 20.69 29.39
CA ALA A 174 33.54 19.88 30.61
C ALA A 174 34.80 20.09 31.47
N ASP A 175 35.98 20.14 30.85
CA ASP A 175 37.26 20.37 31.54
C ASP A 175 37.31 21.76 32.19
N ILE A 176 36.92 22.81 31.46
CA ILE A 176 36.81 24.18 32.00
C ILE A 176 35.81 24.23 33.16
N THR A 177 34.65 23.59 33.01
CA THR A 177 33.61 23.55 34.06
C THR A 177 34.11 22.83 35.31
N GLY A 178 34.82 21.71 35.15
CA GLY A 178 35.43 20.96 36.26
C GLY A 178 36.50 21.78 36.98
N HIS A 179 37.35 22.48 36.23
CA HIS A 179 38.36 23.37 36.81
C HIS A 179 37.72 24.51 37.62
N MET A 180 36.63 25.11 37.14
CA MET A 180 35.90 26.15 37.88
C MET A 180 35.27 25.62 39.18
N GLN A 181 34.71 24.40 39.16
CA GLN A 181 34.14 23.77 40.36
C GLN A 181 35.23 23.45 41.41
N CYS A 182 36.36 22.87 40.99
CA CYS A 182 37.49 22.59 41.89
C CYS A 182 38.11 23.87 42.47
N THR A 183 38.21 24.94 41.67
CA THR A 183 38.72 26.25 42.12
C THR A 183 37.77 26.90 43.14
N THR A 184 36.47 26.72 42.98
CA THR A 184 35.46 27.22 43.94
C THR A 184 35.52 26.46 45.27
N ILE A 185 35.76 25.14 45.25
CA ILE A 185 35.89 24.33 46.47
C ILE A 185 37.14 24.73 47.28
N LEU A 186 38.24 25.12 46.62
CA LEU A 186 39.47 25.56 47.30
C LEU A 186 39.36 26.96 47.96
N GLN A 187 38.33 27.75 47.64
CA GLN A 187 38.11 29.06 48.27
C GLN A 187 37.20 29.03 49.52
N THR A 188 36.59 27.89 49.83
CA THR A 188 35.82 27.69 51.07
C THR A 188 36.50 26.65 51.95
N THR A 189 37.66 27.01 52.50
CA THR A 189 38.16 26.38 53.72
C THR A 189 37.74 27.25 54.90
N THR A 190 36.62 26.94 55.53
CA THR A 190 36.43 27.12 56.99
C THR A 190 35.18 26.41 57.50
N GLN A 191 35.46 25.34 58.25
CA GLN A 191 34.74 24.87 59.44
C GLN A 191 33.35 24.21 59.36
N CYS A 192 33.35 23.06 60.05
CA CYS A 192 32.31 22.43 60.87
C CYS A 192 31.55 21.21 60.33
N THR A 193 31.60 20.19 61.19
CA THR A 193 31.12 18.80 61.20
C THR A 193 29.58 18.70 61.39
N PRO A 194 28.97 17.49 61.36
CA PRO A 194 27.67 17.24 60.75
C PRO A 194 26.51 17.20 61.75
N GLN A 195 25.29 17.44 61.26
CA GLN A 195 24.02 17.11 61.93
C GLN A 195 23.00 16.55 60.91
N PRO A 196 22.26 15.47 61.24
CA PRO A 196 21.12 15.01 60.47
C PRO A 196 19.82 15.63 61.01
N VAL A 197 18.97 16.17 60.14
CA VAL A 197 17.59 16.56 60.50
C VAL A 197 16.57 16.04 59.50
N ASN A 198 15.67 15.28 60.09
CA ASN A 198 14.39 14.70 59.69
C ASN A 198 13.37 15.58 58.92
N THR A 199 12.65 14.91 57.99
CA THR A 199 11.18 14.98 57.69
C THR A 199 10.66 16.32 57.09
N ILE A 200 9.75 16.42 56.09
CA ILE A 200 8.38 15.91 55.96
C ILE A 200 7.91 16.02 54.48
N SER A 201 7.02 15.09 54.12
CA SER A 201 6.11 15.00 52.97
C SER A 201 5.49 16.30 52.43
N SER A 202 5.15 16.28 51.15
CA SER A 202 3.94 16.97 50.65
C SER A 202 3.30 16.18 49.50
N THR A 203 2.15 15.59 49.83
CA THR A 203 1.15 15.05 48.92
C THR A 203 0.48 16.19 48.14
N GLY A 204 0.63 16.17 46.82
CA GLY A 204 -0.15 17.01 45.91
C GLY A 204 -1.22 16.17 45.24
N THR A 205 -2.45 16.25 45.74
CA THR A 205 -3.66 15.72 45.12
C THR A 205 -4.08 16.64 43.98
N CYS A 206 -4.10 16.14 42.75
CA CYS A 206 -4.65 16.85 41.59
C CYS A 206 -5.92 16.12 41.14
N PHE A 207 -7.05 16.84 41.19
CA PHE A 207 -8.36 16.39 40.73
C PHE A 207 -8.37 16.21 39.22
N ALA A 208 -8.72 15.01 38.76
CA ALA A 208 -8.98 14.73 37.35
C ALA A 208 -10.49 14.90 37.07
N THR A 209 -10.83 15.94 36.31
CA THR A 209 -12.17 16.17 35.78
C THR A 209 -12.47 15.16 34.66
N GLN A 210 -13.44 14.29 34.91
CA GLN A 210 -13.96 13.31 33.96
C GLN A 210 -14.87 14.03 32.94
N GLN A 211 -14.36 14.30 31.73
CA GLN A 211 -15.22 14.67 30.60
C GLN A 211 -15.72 13.38 29.94
N GLN A 212 -17.01 13.09 30.12
CA GLN A 212 -17.73 12.10 29.34
C GLN A 212 -17.85 12.60 27.89
N GLN A 213 -17.07 12.02 26.99
CA GLN A 213 -17.38 12.08 25.57
C GLN A 213 -18.38 10.98 25.25
N HIS A 214 -19.59 11.38 24.85
CA HIS A 214 -20.54 10.51 24.18
C HIS A 214 -19.92 10.06 22.86
N GLN A 215 -19.40 8.84 22.87
CA GLN A 215 -18.86 8.18 21.69
C GLN A 215 -20.03 7.66 20.86
N TRP A 216 -20.19 8.20 19.66
CA TRP A 216 -21.02 7.60 18.62
C TRP A 216 -20.48 6.21 18.33
N VAL A 217 -21.31 5.19 18.56
CA VAL A 217 -21.01 3.79 18.20
C VAL A 217 -21.05 3.70 16.67
N TYR A 218 -19.92 3.97 16.03
CA TYR A 218 -19.63 3.36 14.75
C TYR A 218 -19.39 1.89 15.04
N ASN A 219 -20.23 1.00 14.49
CA ASN A 219 -19.86 -0.42 14.37
C ASN A 219 -18.51 -0.45 13.62
N PRO A 220 -17.41 -0.87 14.27
CA PRO A 220 -16.18 -1.13 13.56
C PRO A 220 -16.49 -2.22 12.54
N LEU A 221 -16.03 -2.08 11.29
CA LEU A 221 -15.81 -3.28 10.48
C LEU A 221 -15.00 -4.23 11.37
N GLU A 222 -15.53 -5.42 11.65
CA GLU A 222 -14.82 -6.43 12.42
C GLU A 222 -13.40 -6.54 11.87
N LEU A 223 -12.44 -6.19 12.71
CA LEU A 223 -11.04 -6.26 12.33
C LEU A 223 -10.75 -7.74 12.10
N VAL A 224 -10.46 -8.12 10.84
CA VAL A 224 -10.11 -9.49 10.48
C VAL A 224 -9.02 -9.99 11.42
N THR A 225 -9.35 -10.99 12.23
CA THR A 225 -8.46 -11.54 13.25
C THR A 225 -7.36 -12.38 12.60
N GLU A 226 -6.19 -12.48 13.24
CA GLU A 226 -5.11 -13.36 12.75
C GLU A 226 -5.55 -14.84 12.70
N ALA A 227 -6.47 -15.25 13.59
CA ALA A 227 -7.07 -16.58 13.56
C ALA A 227 -7.90 -16.84 12.29
N GLN A 228 -8.66 -15.83 11.81
CA GLN A 228 -9.39 -15.93 10.54
C GLN A 228 -8.43 -16.04 9.35
N LYS A 229 -7.30 -15.31 9.37
CA LYS A 229 -6.26 -15.41 8.33
C LYS A 229 -5.62 -16.80 8.31
N GLU A 230 -5.24 -17.34 9.46
CA GLU A 230 -4.66 -18.69 9.55
C GLU A 230 -5.64 -19.78 9.11
N ALA A 231 -6.92 -19.68 9.51
CA ALA A 231 -7.96 -20.60 9.08
C ALA A 231 -8.11 -20.58 7.55
N LEU A 232 -8.15 -19.39 6.95
CA LEU A 232 -8.25 -19.24 5.51
C LEU A 232 -6.99 -19.72 4.77
N CYS A 233 -5.79 -19.50 5.32
CA CYS A 233 -4.55 -20.05 4.77
C CYS A 233 -4.56 -21.59 4.76
N ARG A 234 -5.06 -22.23 5.83
CA ARG A 234 -5.23 -23.70 5.85
C ARG A 234 -6.21 -24.17 4.77
N ILE A 235 -7.31 -23.44 4.57
CA ILE A 235 -8.32 -23.75 3.55
C ILE A 235 -7.74 -23.61 2.14
N ILE A 236 -6.98 -22.55 1.86
CA ILE A 236 -6.32 -22.34 0.56
C ILE A 236 -5.35 -23.47 0.25
N ASN A 237 -4.61 -23.94 1.25
CA ASN A 237 -3.65 -25.03 1.11
C ASN A 237 -4.31 -26.43 1.07
N HIS A 238 -5.60 -26.54 1.39
CA HIS A 238 -6.33 -27.81 1.36
C HIS A 238 -6.65 -28.28 -0.06
N TYR A 239 -6.89 -27.34 -1.00
CA TYR A 239 -7.10 -27.69 -2.41
C TYR A 239 -5.77 -27.79 -3.13
N GLU A 240 -5.48 -28.98 -3.65
CA GLU A 240 -4.32 -29.19 -4.53
C GLU A 240 -4.44 -28.29 -5.76
N HIS A 241 -3.43 -27.44 -5.97
CA HIS A 241 -3.34 -26.61 -7.16
C HIS A 241 -2.73 -27.43 -8.30
N HIS A 242 -3.50 -27.57 -9.38
CA HIS A 242 -3.07 -28.36 -10.53
C HIS A 242 -2.23 -27.54 -11.51
N LEU A 243 -1.23 -28.17 -12.11
CA LEU A 243 -0.47 -27.59 -13.23
C LEU A 243 -1.35 -27.50 -14.49
N GLN A 244 -1.03 -26.58 -15.41
CA GLN A 244 -1.72 -26.44 -16.70
C GLN A 244 -1.38 -27.61 -17.64
N THR A 245 -1.94 -28.79 -17.37
CA THR A 245 -1.82 -30.00 -18.17
C THR A 245 -3.21 -30.61 -18.39
N ALA A 246 -3.37 -31.49 -19.37
CA ALA A 246 -4.63 -32.21 -19.59
C ALA A 246 -5.07 -33.00 -18.34
N ALA A 247 -4.11 -33.62 -17.64
CA ALA A 247 -4.35 -34.32 -16.38
C ALA A 247 -4.79 -33.34 -15.27
N GLY A 248 -4.17 -32.16 -15.19
CA GLY A 248 -4.54 -31.13 -14.22
C GLY A 248 -5.94 -30.55 -14.47
N GLN A 249 -6.33 -30.37 -15.73
CA GLN A 249 -7.69 -29.95 -16.10
C GLN A 249 -8.73 -31.00 -15.72
N GLN A 250 -8.46 -32.28 -15.95
CA GLN A 250 -9.34 -33.36 -15.56
C GLN A 250 -9.48 -33.47 -14.02
N ALA A 251 -8.36 -33.32 -13.28
CA ALA A 251 -8.37 -33.33 -11.83
C ALA A 251 -9.14 -32.14 -11.23
N HIS A 252 -8.99 -30.95 -11.81
CA HIS A 252 -9.78 -29.78 -11.42
C HIS A 252 -11.28 -29.97 -11.71
N GLN A 253 -11.64 -30.51 -12.88
CA GLN A 253 -13.05 -30.81 -13.18
C GLN A 253 -13.66 -31.80 -12.17
N ALA A 254 -12.88 -32.81 -11.76
CA ALA A 254 -13.30 -33.74 -10.71
C ALA A 254 -13.47 -33.05 -9.35
N GLN A 255 -12.56 -32.13 -8.98
CA GLN A 255 -12.68 -31.34 -7.75
C GLN A 255 -13.91 -30.42 -7.77
N VAL A 256 -14.20 -29.77 -8.90
CA VAL A 256 -15.40 -28.94 -9.07
C VAL A 256 -16.67 -29.79 -8.97
N ALA A 257 -16.70 -30.96 -9.61
CA ALA A 257 -17.83 -31.87 -9.50
C ALA A 257 -18.03 -32.36 -8.05
N GLN A 258 -16.95 -32.73 -7.36
CA GLN A 258 -17.00 -33.12 -5.96
C GLN A 258 -17.49 -31.99 -5.06
N TRP A 259 -17.04 -30.76 -5.32
CA TRP A 259 -17.49 -29.58 -4.62
C TRP A 259 -19.00 -29.36 -4.77
N PHE A 260 -19.51 -29.47 -6.00
CA PHE A 260 -20.96 -29.37 -6.24
C PHE A 260 -21.75 -30.51 -5.61
N MET A 261 -21.21 -31.73 -5.55
CA MET A 261 -21.84 -32.83 -4.83
C MET A 261 -21.89 -32.60 -3.31
N GLN A 262 -20.85 -32.01 -2.74
CA GLN A 262 -20.73 -31.79 -1.31
C GLN A 262 -21.55 -30.59 -0.83
N HIS A 263 -21.54 -29.50 -1.59
CA HIS A 263 -22.12 -28.23 -1.19
C HIS A 263 -23.43 -27.93 -1.91
N GLY A 264 -23.66 -28.44 -3.12
CA GLY A 264 -24.81 -28.11 -3.96
C GLY A 264 -24.52 -26.96 -4.94
N GLU A 265 -25.19 -26.96 -6.10
CA GLU A 265 -24.96 -25.98 -7.18
C GLU A 265 -25.28 -24.53 -6.77
N GLN A 266 -26.31 -24.37 -5.93
CA GLN A 266 -26.79 -23.08 -5.44
C GLN A 266 -26.01 -22.58 -4.22
N THR A 267 -25.03 -23.34 -3.74
CA THR A 267 -24.29 -22.93 -2.54
C THR A 267 -23.37 -21.76 -2.84
N ARG A 268 -23.48 -20.77 -1.96
CA ARG A 268 -22.70 -19.55 -2.00
C ARG A 268 -21.26 -19.79 -1.57
N ILE A 269 -20.37 -19.01 -2.18
CA ILE A 269 -18.95 -18.99 -1.80
C ILE A 269 -18.77 -18.09 -0.59
N THR A 270 -18.22 -18.65 0.47
CA THR A 270 -17.97 -18.00 1.75
C THR A 270 -16.60 -18.42 2.26
N GLU A 271 -16.18 -17.86 3.40
CA GLU A 271 -14.91 -18.17 4.06
C GLU A 271 -14.79 -19.66 4.44
N SER A 272 -15.92 -20.35 4.65
CA SER A 272 -16.00 -21.77 4.99
C SER A 272 -16.40 -22.68 3.81
N THR A 273 -16.72 -22.10 2.65
CA THR A 273 -17.09 -22.83 1.41
C THR A 273 -16.13 -22.48 0.26
N PRO A 274 -14.86 -22.90 0.35
CA PRO A 274 -13.81 -22.60 -0.63
C PRO A 274 -14.10 -23.18 -2.01
N TYR A 275 -13.81 -22.45 -3.08
CA TYR A 275 -14.02 -22.95 -4.44
C TYR A 275 -12.71 -23.48 -5.07
N PRO A 276 -12.73 -24.63 -5.78
CA PRO A 276 -11.55 -25.15 -6.47
C PRO A 276 -10.98 -24.16 -7.49
N LEU A 277 -9.66 -24.16 -7.64
CA LEU A 277 -8.95 -23.19 -8.47
C LEU A 277 -8.58 -23.77 -9.83
N MET A 278 -8.76 -22.97 -10.87
CA MET A 278 -8.44 -23.36 -12.22
C MET A 278 -6.93 -23.71 -12.34
N PRO A 279 -6.58 -24.80 -13.03
CA PRO A 279 -5.18 -25.20 -13.21
C PRO A 279 -4.38 -24.10 -13.90
N GLY A 280 -3.07 -24.08 -13.64
CA GLY A 280 -2.17 -23.12 -14.29
C GLY A 280 -2.32 -21.68 -13.81
N MET A 281 -3.23 -21.40 -12.88
CA MET A 281 -3.44 -20.08 -12.34
C MET A 281 -2.39 -19.72 -11.31
N VAL A 282 -2.19 -18.41 -11.20
CA VAL A 282 -1.37 -17.82 -10.17
C VAL A 282 -2.04 -18.07 -8.80
N SER A 283 -1.26 -18.25 -7.72
CA SER A 283 -1.77 -18.49 -6.37
C SER A 283 -2.62 -17.31 -5.91
N ILE A 284 -3.58 -17.58 -5.03
CA ILE A 284 -4.48 -16.54 -4.52
C ILE A 284 -3.66 -15.48 -3.76
N CYS A 285 -4.11 -14.22 -3.75
CA CYS A 285 -3.46 -13.10 -3.04
C CYS A 285 -2.07 -12.66 -3.55
N SER A 286 -1.77 -12.94 -4.82
CA SER A 286 -0.52 -12.61 -5.50
C SER A 286 -0.58 -11.31 -6.35
N GLY A 287 -1.71 -10.60 -6.35
CA GLY A 287 -1.95 -9.44 -7.22
C GLY A 287 -2.30 -9.81 -8.67
N LYS A 288 -2.90 -10.98 -8.88
CA LYS A 288 -3.41 -11.44 -10.18
C LYS A 288 -4.69 -10.71 -10.61
N CYS A 289 -4.98 -10.74 -11.91
CA CYS A 289 -6.23 -10.25 -12.47
C CYS A 289 -7.41 -11.12 -11.98
N PHE A 290 -8.47 -10.49 -11.47
CA PHE A 290 -9.66 -11.20 -10.98
C PHE A 290 -10.53 -11.77 -12.10
N LYS A 291 -10.23 -11.47 -13.37
CA LYS A 291 -10.97 -12.01 -14.52
C LYS A 291 -10.32 -13.26 -15.12
N CYS A 292 -9.00 -13.35 -15.14
CA CYS A 292 -8.30 -14.46 -15.81
C CYS A 292 -7.23 -15.13 -14.94
N GLY A 293 -7.05 -14.69 -13.69
CA GLY A 293 -6.13 -15.32 -12.75
C GLY A 293 -4.63 -15.19 -13.07
N THR A 294 -4.22 -14.39 -14.07
CA THR A 294 -2.80 -14.17 -14.42
C THR A 294 -2.27 -12.80 -13.98
N HIS A 295 -0.96 -12.59 -14.10
CA HIS A 295 -0.32 -11.28 -13.89
C HIS A 295 -0.19 -10.46 -15.18
N GLY A 296 0.20 -9.19 -15.04
CA GLY A 296 0.57 -8.30 -16.15
C GLY A 296 -0.48 -7.24 -16.52
N HIS A 297 -1.70 -7.34 -16.00
CA HIS A 297 -2.78 -6.39 -16.27
C HIS A 297 -3.80 -6.34 -15.12
N GLY A 298 -4.56 -5.25 -15.04
CA GLY A 298 -5.70 -5.13 -14.13
C GLY A 298 -7.00 -5.64 -14.77
N SER A 299 -8.05 -5.86 -13.96
CA SER A 299 -9.34 -6.36 -14.46
C SER A 299 -9.97 -5.47 -15.55
N LYS A 300 -9.63 -4.18 -15.62
CA LYS A 300 -10.11 -3.26 -16.66
C LYS A 300 -9.48 -3.56 -18.02
N ASP A 301 -8.20 -3.88 -18.03
CA ASP A 301 -7.36 -4.10 -19.22
C ASP A 301 -7.16 -5.59 -19.51
N CYS A 302 -8.10 -6.42 -19.05
CA CYS A 302 -7.99 -7.87 -19.22
C CYS A 302 -8.20 -8.25 -20.69
N PRO A 303 -7.21 -8.91 -21.33
CA PRO A 303 -7.29 -9.28 -22.74
C PRO A 303 -8.26 -10.44 -23.00
N VAL A 304 -8.67 -11.16 -21.94
CA VAL A 304 -9.57 -12.32 -22.04
C VAL A 304 -11.02 -11.82 -22.21
N PRO A 305 -11.67 -12.12 -23.35
CA PRO A 305 -13.02 -11.65 -23.62
C PRO A 305 -14.05 -12.26 -22.64
N PRO A 306 -15.23 -11.62 -22.48
CA PRO A 306 -16.32 -12.21 -21.71
C PRO A 306 -16.74 -13.58 -22.28
N ARG A 307 -16.88 -14.59 -21.42
CA ARG A 307 -17.26 -15.99 -21.74
C ARG A 307 -16.17 -16.87 -22.38
N ASP A 308 -14.93 -16.41 -22.43
CA ASP A 308 -13.79 -17.26 -22.77
C ASP A 308 -13.58 -18.33 -21.68
N MET A 309 -13.15 -19.54 -22.06
CA MET A 309 -12.82 -20.61 -21.10
C MET A 309 -11.60 -20.27 -20.23
N ALA A 310 -10.72 -19.36 -20.69
CA ALA A 310 -9.62 -18.83 -19.91
C ALA A 310 -10.05 -17.77 -18.87
N ARG A 311 -11.33 -17.40 -18.85
CA ARG A 311 -11.89 -16.48 -17.86
C ARG A 311 -12.34 -17.27 -16.63
N LEU A 312 -12.01 -16.75 -15.45
CA LEU A 312 -12.48 -17.30 -14.19
C LEU A 312 -14.01 -17.28 -14.15
N ASN A 313 -14.60 -18.36 -13.66
CA ASN A 313 -16.03 -18.41 -13.42
C ASN A 313 -16.41 -17.49 -12.24
N GLY A 314 -17.70 -17.18 -12.09
CA GLY A 314 -18.19 -16.25 -11.06
C GLY A 314 -17.83 -16.67 -9.64
N LYS A 315 -17.97 -17.97 -9.32
CA LYS A 315 -17.69 -18.54 -8.00
C LYS A 315 -16.20 -18.49 -7.63
N GLU A 316 -15.32 -18.80 -8.58
CA GLU A 316 -13.87 -18.69 -8.42
C GLU A 316 -13.42 -17.22 -8.29
N GLY A 317 -14.03 -16.32 -9.06
CA GLY A 317 -13.82 -14.87 -8.93
C GLY A 317 -14.22 -14.34 -7.55
N ALA A 318 -15.36 -14.78 -7.02
CA ALA A 318 -15.83 -14.45 -5.69
C ALA A 318 -14.89 -15.00 -4.60
N TRP A 319 -14.44 -16.25 -4.75
CA TRP A 319 -13.45 -16.86 -3.86
C TRP A 319 -12.14 -16.04 -3.82
N HIS A 320 -11.64 -15.60 -4.97
CA HIS A 320 -10.48 -14.72 -5.04
C HIS A 320 -10.71 -13.38 -4.32
N ALA A 321 -11.91 -12.80 -4.44
CA ALA A 321 -12.25 -11.55 -3.76
C ALA A 321 -12.27 -11.70 -2.23
N ILE A 322 -12.86 -12.78 -1.72
CA ILE A 322 -12.89 -13.13 -0.29
C ILE A 322 -11.47 -13.27 0.25
N CYS A 323 -10.64 -14.08 -0.42
CA CYS A 323 -9.25 -14.29 -0.02
C CYS A 323 -8.44 -12.99 -0.03
N ASN A 324 -8.57 -12.16 -1.06
CA ASN A 324 -7.86 -10.89 -1.14
C ASN A 324 -8.33 -9.87 -0.08
N ARG A 325 -9.62 -9.88 0.29
CA ARG A 325 -10.17 -9.05 1.38
C ARG A 325 -9.55 -9.41 2.73
N ILE A 326 -9.41 -10.70 3.02
CA ILE A 326 -9.02 -11.21 4.34
C ILE A 326 -7.49 -11.25 4.51
N LEU A 327 -6.77 -11.70 3.47
CA LEU A 327 -5.33 -11.89 3.53
C LEU A 327 -4.52 -10.73 2.95
N GLY A 328 -5.15 -9.84 2.17
CA GLY A 328 -4.42 -8.80 1.43
C GLY A 328 -3.38 -9.40 0.46
N PRO A 329 -2.25 -8.74 0.19
CA PRO A 329 -1.21 -9.21 -0.73
C PRO A 329 -0.29 -10.30 -0.12
N TYR A 330 -0.86 -11.25 0.63
CA TYR A 330 -0.14 -12.27 1.40
C TYR A 330 0.91 -13.05 0.57
N ASN A 331 0.58 -13.43 -0.67
CA ASN A 331 1.46 -14.22 -1.54
C ASN A 331 2.24 -13.38 -2.56
N ARG A 332 2.21 -12.05 -2.46
CA ARG A 332 2.81 -11.16 -3.48
C ARG A 332 4.33 -11.31 -3.61
N ASN A 333 5.02 -11.70 -2.54
CA ASN A 333 6.49 -11.78 -2.51
C ASN A 333 7.05 -13.19 -2.72
N ASN A 334 6.20 -14.23 -2.71
CA ASN A 334 6.63 -15.64 -2.71
C ASN A 334 6.26 -16.39 -4.00
N MET A 335 5.98 -15.69 -5.10
CA MET A 335 5.34 -16.30 -6.26
C MET A 335 6.10 -16.19 -7.59
N THR A 336 6.12 -17.31 -8.34
CA THR A 336 6.45 -17.40 -9.77
C THR A 336 5.45 -16.63 -10.64
N GLU A 337 5.94 -15.69 -11.44
CA GLU A 337 5.12 -14.88 -12.35
C GLU A 337 4.58 -15.73 -13.52
N ILE A 338 3.26 -15.78 -13.70
CA ILE A 338 2.60 -16.44 -14.84
C ILE A 338 1.92 -15.36 -15.69
N ARG A 339 2.38 -15.20 -16.93
CA ARG A 339 1.82 -14.25 -17.92
C ARG A 339 1.05 -15.02 -18.99
N LEU A 340 -0.06 -14.44 -19.46
CA LEU A 340 -0.76 -14.91 -20.66
C LEU A 340 0.18 -14.72 -21.86
N ILE A 341 0.60 -15.81 -22.49
CA ILE A 341 1.28 -15.79 -23.78
C ILE A 341 0.17 -15.79 -24.84
N VAL A 342 -0.05 -14.65 -25.49
CA VAL A 342 -0.86 -14.61 -26.71
C VAL A 342 0.02 -15.20 -27.80
N LEU A 343 -0.28 -16.44 -28.23
CA LEU A 343 0.31 -16.99 -29.44
C LEU A 343 -0.36 -16.26 -30.62
N ASP A 344 0.37 -15.35 -31.25
CA ASP A 344 0.00 -14.86 -32.58
C ASP A 344 0.00 -16.07 -33.51
N GLU A 345 -1.18 -16.50 -33.96
CA GLU A 345 -1.32 -17.41 -35.08
C GLU A 345 -0.84 -16.67 -36.33
N GLY A 346 0.46 -16.81 -36.59
CA GLY A 346 1.12 -16.36 -37.80
C GLY A 346 0.46 -16.95 -39.03
N ASN A 347 -0.40 -16.14 -39.62
CA ASN A 347 -1.07 -16.28 -40.89
C ASN A 347 -0.12 -16.79 -41.99
N GLY A 348 -0.33 -18.04 -42.43
CA GLY A 348 0.33 -18.60 -43.59
C GLY A 348 -0.18 -17.92 -44.86
N ASN A 349 0.62 -17.04 -45.45
CA ASN A 349 0.41 -16.57 -46.82
C ASN A 349 1.34 -17.36 -47.76
N GLY A 350 0.76 -18.35 -48.41
CA GLY A 350 1.25 -18.85 -49.70
C GLY A 350 0.73 -17.96 -50.84
N SER A 351 1.62 -17.59 -51.75
CA SER A 351 1.45 -17.12 -53.14
C SER A 351 2.84 -16.65 -53.58
N SER A 352 3.51 -17.12 -54.63
CA SER A 352 3.25 -18.04 -55.74
C SER A 352 4.57 -18.66 -56.18
#